data_AF-A0A4Q2QTQ3-F1
#
_entry.id   AF-A0A4Q2QTQ3-F1
#
_cell.length_a   1.000
_cell.length_b   1.000
_cell.length_c   1.000
_cell.angle_alpha   90.00
_cell.angle_beta   90.00
_cell.angle_gamma   90.00
#
_symmetry.space_group_name_H-M   'P 1'
#
loop_
_entity.id
_entity.type
_entity.pdbx_description
1 polymer ?
#
loop_
_entity_poly.entity_id
_entity_poly.type
_entity_poly.pdbx_seq_one_letter_code
_entity_poly.pdbx_strand_id
1 'polypeptide(L)'
;SEKSHMDDYMQHPGKVIKQNNKYYFQTVLNNASFWKEYKFYNANNQELATTVVNDNKKADTRTINVAVEPGYKSLTTKVHIVVPQINYNHRYTTHLEFEKAIPTLADAAKPNNVKPVQPKPAQPKTPTEQTKPVQPKVEKVKPTVT
;
A
#
# COMPACT_ATOMS: atom_id res chain seq x y z
N SER A 1 16.00 -7.78 -16.90
CA SER A 1 14.95 -6.87 -17.41
C SER A 1 15.46 -5.45 -17.33
N GLU A 2 15.13 -4.60 -18.30
CA GLU A 2 15.49 -3.18 -18.29
C GLU A 2 14.53 -2.40 -17.39
N LYS A 3 14.99 -1.32 -16.77
CA LYS A 3 14.15 -0.47 -15.91
C LYS A 3 13.21 0.37 -16.78
N SER A 4 11.91 0.34 -16.48
CA SER A 4 10.91 1.20 -17.12
C SER A 4 10.99 2.62 -16.59
N HIS A 5 10.77 3.62 -17.46
CA HIS A 5 10.63 5.01 -17.03
C HIS A 5 9.43 5.22 -16.09
N MET A 6 8.45 4.31 -16.08
CA MET A 6 7.33 4.33 -15.14
C MET A 6 7.79 4.27 -13.67
N ASP A 7 8.92 3.62 -13.39
CA ASP A 7 9.51 3.50 -12.06
C ASP A 7 9.79 4.87 -11.42
N ASP A 8 10.20 5.85 -12.22
CA ASP A 8 10.53 7.20 -11.73
C ASP A 8 9.28 7.97 -11.25
N TYR A 9 8.08 7.53 -11.68
CA TYR A 9 6.80 8.10 -11.28
C TYR A 9 6.20 7.39 -10.06
N MET A 10 6.91 6.45 -9.44
CA MET A 10 6.50 5.77 -8.22
C MET A 10 7.53 6.03 -7.11
N GLN A 11 7.06 6.27 -5.88
CA GLN A 11 7.96 6.44 -4.74
C GLN A 11 8.50 5.09 -4.26
N HIS A 12 9.76 5.10 -3.86
CA HIS A 12 10.49 3.94 -3.37
C HIS A 12 11.05 4.19 -1.97
N PRO A 13 11.01 3.19 -1.05
CA PRO A 13 10.33 1.91 -1.18
C PRO A 13 8.81 2.05 -0.98
N GLY A 14 8.05 1.09 -1.52
CA GLY A 14 6.66 0.86 -1.16
C GLY A 14 6.52 0.18 0.21
N LYS A 15 5.29 -0.17 0.58
CA LYS A 15 4.96 -0.78 1.87
C LYS A 15 4.02 -1.97 1.71
N VAL A 16 4.24 -3.05 2.43
CA VAL A 16 3.28 -4.14 2.61
C VAL A 16 2.54 -3.93 3.92
N ILE A 17 1.22 -4.00 3.87
CA ILE A 17 0.33 -3.76 5.00
C ILE A 17 -0.56 -5.00 5.17
N LYS A 18 -0.64 -5.52 6.39
CA LYS A 18 -1.65 -6.51 6.77
C LYS A 18 -2.73 -5.84 7.63
N GLN A 19 -3.97 -5.86 7.16
CA GLN A 19 -5.13 -5.32 7.87
C GLN A 19 -6.30 -6.29 7.76
N ASN A 20 -6.89 -6.66 8.90
CA ASN A 20 -8.03 -7.59 8.97
C ASN A 20 -7.78 -8.90 8.17
N ASN A 21 -6.57 -9.45 8.32
CA ASN A 21 -6.09 -10.64 7.60
C ASN A 21 -6.03 -10.52 6.06
N LYS A 22 -6.13 -9.31 5.51
CA LYS A 22 -5.91 -9.00 4.09
C LYS A 22 -4.57 -8.27 3.92
N TYR A 23 -3.91 -8.52 2.80
CA TYR A 23 -2.62 -7.92 2.47
C TYR A 23 -2.77 -6.87 1.36
N TYR A 24 -2.02 -5.79 1.51
CA TYR A 24 -1.98 -4.70 0.56
C TYR A 24 -0.54 -4.28 0.29
N PHE A 25 -0.22 -4.07 -0.98
CA PHE A 25 0.94 -3.31 -1.38
C PHE A 25 0.55 -1.84 -1.54
N GLN A 26 1.05 -1.00 -0.64
CA GLN A 26 0.87 0.44 -0.67
C GLN A 26 2.03 1.12 -1.38
N THR A 27 1.70 1.99 -2.33
CA THR A 27 2.66 2.80 -3.07
C THR A 27 2.12 4.20 -3.29
N VAL A 28 3.01 5.13 -3.64
CA VAL A 28 2.68 6.52 -3.94
C VAL A 28 3.04 6.80 -5.39
N LEU A 29 2.06 7.26 -6.16
CA LEU A 29 2.20 7.72 -7.53
C LEU A 29 2.54 9.22 -7.52
N ASN A 30 3.64 9.60 -8.15
CA ASN A 30 4.01 10.99 -8.41
C ASN A 30 3.34 11.49 -9.69
N ASN A 31 3.11 12.81 -9.79
CA ASN A 31 2.38 13.44 -10.90
C ASN A 31 1.02 12.77 -11.11
N ALA A 32 0.27 12.57 -10.02
CA ALA A 32 -0.96 11.77 -9.98
C ALA A 32 -2.00 12.20 -11.02
N SER A 33 -2.03 13.49 -11.36
CA SER A 33 -2.86 14.05 -12.42
C SER A 33 -2.65 13.42 -13.80
N PHE A 34 -1.45 12.89 -14.08
CA PHE A 34 -1.13 12.24 -15.36
C PHE A 34 -1.71 10.82 -15.46
N TRP A 35 -2.00 10.18 -14.32
CA TRP A 35 -2.46 8.79 -14.24
C TRP A 35 -3.96 8.71 -14.45
N LYS A 36 -4.39 8.59 -15.71
CA LYS A 36 -5.81 8.49 -16.08
C LYS A 36 -6.41 7.14 -15.69
N GLU A 37 -5.66 6.05 -15.85
CA GLU A 37 -6.06 4.70 -15.48
C GLU A 37 -4.83 3.93 -15.00
N TYR A 38 -5.01 3.07 -14.00
CA TYR A 38 -4.00 2.11 -13.54
C TYR A 38 -4.70 0.86 -13.04
N LYS A 39 -4.33 -0.29 -13.59
CA LYS A 39 -4.81 -1.61 -13.20
C LYS A 39 -3.64 -2.51 -12.91
N PHE A 40 -3.82 -3.36 -11.91
CA PHE A 40 -2.81 -4.29 -11.45
C PHE A 40 -3.35 -5.70 -11.56
N TYR A 41 -2.47 -6.63 -11.94
CA TYR A 41 -2.79 -8.02 -12.15
C TYR A 41 -1.71 -8.89 -11.50
N ASN A 42 -2.09 -10.05 -10.99
CA ASN A 42 -1.10 -11.04 -10.58
C ASN A 42 -0.52 -11.80 -11.78
N ALA A 43 0.43 -12.69 -11.53
CA ALA A 43 1.07 -13.51 -12.57
C ALA A 43 0.10 -14.41 -13.36
N ASN A 44 -1.09 -14.68 -12.81
CA ASN A 44 -2.15 -15.47 -13.44
C ASN A 44 -3.17 -14.57 -14.18
N ASN A 45 -2.85 -13.29 -14.42
CA ASN A 45 -3.71 -12.30 -15.07
C ASN A 45 -5.03 -12.01 -14.33
N GLN A 46 -5.12 -12.31 -13.03
CA GLN A 46 -6.28 -11.94 -12.22
C GLN A 46 -6.15 -10.47 -11.80
N GLU A 47 -7.20 -9.69 -12.02
CA GLU A 47 -7.23 -8.27 -11.65
C GLU A 47 -7.24 -8.12 -10.12
N LEU A 48 -6.36 -7.24 -9.64
CA LEU A 48 -6.19 -6.97 -8.22
C LEU A 48 -6.92 -5.69 -7.83
N ALA A 49 -7.75 -5.79 -6.80
CA ALA A 49 -8.50 -4.65 -6.30
C ALA A 49 -7.54 -3.54 -5.85
N THR A 50 -7.78 -2.32 -6.35
CA THR A 50 -6.98 -1.14 -6.02
C THR A 50 -7.88 -0.10 -5.34
N THR A 51 -7.40 0.48 -4.26
CA THR A 51 -8.12 1.53 -3.52
C THR A 51 -7.23 2.75 -3.35
N VAL A 52 -7.82 3.94 -3.44
CA VAL A 52 -7.12 5.20 -3.17
C VAL A 52 -7.19 5.48 -1.68
N VAL A 53 -6.03 5.54 -1.03
CA VAL A 53 -5.89 5.87 0.39
C VAL A 53 -5.88 7.39 0.60
N ASN A 54 -5.20 8.10 -0.30
CA ASN A 54 -5.10 9.55 -0.26
C ASN A 54 -4.86 10.11 -1.67
N ASP A 55 -5.54 11.20 -2.01
CA ASP A 55 -5.35 11.94 -3.25
C ASP A 55 -4.92 13.38 -2.90
N ASN A 56 -3.61 13.61 -2.89
CA ASN A 56 -3.03 14.89 -2.48
C ASN A 56 -2.81 15.80 -3.69
N LYS A 57 -3.83 16.62 -3.98
CA LYS A 57 -3.80 17.58 -5.10
C LYS A 57 -2.72 18.65 -4.95
N LYS A 58 -2.34 19.02 -3.73
CA LYS A 58 -1.31 20.06 -3.49
C LYS A 58 0.09 19.58 -3.89
N ALA A 59 0.41 18.32 -3.58
CA ALA A 59 1.68 17.72 -3.94
C ALA A 59 1.64 16.98 -5.30
N ASP A 60 0.47 16.92 -5.94
CA ASP A 60 0.15 16.07 -7.08
C ASP A 60 0.63 14.61 -6.92
N THR A 61 0.27 14.01 -5.77
CA THR A 61 0.60 12.62 -5.45
C THR A 61 -0.63 11.83 -5.07
N ARG A 62 -0.66 10.54 -5.39
CA ARG A 62 -1.74 9.62 -5.00
C ARG A 62 -1.19 8.40 -4.29
N THR A 63 -1.66 8.16 -3.07
CA THR A 63 -1.36 6.93 -2.33
C THR A 63 -2.43 5.89 -2.64
N ILE A 64 -2.02 4.71 -3.09
CA ILE A 64 -2.92 3.61 -3.42
C ILE A 64 -2.55 2.35 -2.63
N ASN A 65 -3.54 1.51 -2.36
CA ASN A 65 -3.37 0.14 -1.88
C ASN A 65 -3.80 -0.83 -2.98
N VAL A 66 -2.92 -1.74 -3.37
CA VAL A 66 -3.21 -2.87 -4.26
C VAL A 66 -3.37 -4.12 -3.41
N ALA A 67 -4.49 -4.84 -3.55
CA ALA A 67 -4.70 -6.11 -2.86
C ALA A 67 -3.71 -7.14 -3.39
N VAL A 68 -2.93 -7.76 -2.50
CA VAL A 68 -1.92 -8.76 -2.84
C VAL A 68 -2.03 -9.95 -1.90
N GLU A 69 -1.30 -11.02 -2.20
CA GLU A 69 -1.16 -12.16 -1.30
C GLU A 69 0.31 -12.42 -0.98
N PRO A 70 0.62 -13.00 0.19
CA PRO A 70 1.95 -13.49 0.48
C PRO A 70 2.47 -14.41 -0.63
N GLY A 71 3.76 -14.28 -0.97
CA GLY A 71 4.41 -15.05 -2.03
C GLY A 71 4.38 -14.40 -3.41
N TYR A 72 3.60 -13.34 -3.64
CA TYR A 72 3.64 -12.59 -4.90
C TYR A 72 5.04 -12.01 -5.12
N LYS A 73 5.61 -12.24 -6.30
CA LYS A 73 6.94 -11.74 -6.69
C LYS A 73 6.86 -10.54 -7.63
N SER A 74 5.80 -10.46 -8.42
CA SER A 74 5.56 -9.35 -9.32
C SER A 74 4.09 -9.10 -9.57
N LEU A 75 3.80 -7.91 -10.06
CA LEU A 75 2.49 -7.48 -10.53
C LEU A 75 2.62 -7.02 -11.98
N THR A 76 1.74 -7.49 -12.86
CA THR A 76 1.59 -6.85 -14.17
C THR A 76 0.75 -5.60 -14.00
N THR A 77 1.19 -4.48 -14.57
CA THR A 77 0.44 -3.22 -14.51
C THR A 77 0.03 -2.79 -15.92
N LYS A 78 -1.19 -2.28 -16.04
CA LYS A 78 -1.69 -1.63 -17.27
C LYS A 78 -2.09 -0.21 -16.92
N VAL A 79 -1.43 0.76 -17.53
CA VAL A 79 -1.61 2.18 -17.19
C VAL A 79 -2.00 2.99 -18.42
N HIS A 80 -2.74 4.07 -18.18
CA HIS A 80 -3.07 5.09 -19.18
C HIS A 80 -2.55 6.43 -18.67
N ILE A 81 -1.52 6.96 -19.32
CA ILE A 81 -0.89 8.23 -18.97
C ILE A 81 -1.32 9.29 -19.97
N VAL A 82 -1.84 10.41 -19.46
CA VAL A 82 -2.30 11.55 -20.26
C VAL A 82 -1.70 12.84 -19.71
N VAL A 83 -0.97 13.58 -20.55
CA VAL A 83 -0.43 14.91 -20.23
C VAL A 83 -0.92 15.89 -21.31
N PRO A 84 -2.05 16.58 -21.08
CA PRO A 84 -2.69 17.39 -22.12
C PRO A 84 -1.82 18.52 -22.65
N GLN A 85 -0.98 19.12 -21.80
CA GLN A 85 -0.14 20.27 -22.12
C GLN A 85 0.86 19.98 -23.26
N ILE A 86 1.21 18.71 -23.47
CA ILE A 86 2.15 18.25 -24.50
C ILE A 86 1.50 17.23 -25.45
N ASN A 87 0.16 17.13 -25.46
CA ASN A 87 -0.61 16.16 -26.25
C ASN A 87 -0.15 14.70 -26.06
N TYR A 88 0.34 14.34 -24.88
CA TYR A 88 0.80 12.99 -24.58
C TYR A 88 -0.37 12.13 -24.12
N ASN A 89 -0.56 10.96 -24.74
CA ASN A 89 -1.68 10.07 -24.44
C ASN A 89 -1.31 8.63 -24.82
N HIS A 90 -0.81 7.87 -23.87
CA HIS A 90 -0.28 6.52 -24.12
C HIS A 90 -0.78 5.50 -23.09
N ARG A 91 -0.86 4.24 -23.53
CA ARG A 91 -1.14 3.09 -22.67
C ARG A 91 0.09 2.20 -22.64
N TYR A 92 0.44 1.72 -21.45
CA TYR A 92 1.59 0.84 -21.23
C TYR A 92 1.17 -0.41 -20.48
N THR A 93 1.87 -1.50 -20.77
CA THR A 93 1.92 -2.68 -19.90
C THR A 93 3.34 -2.79 -19.37
N THR A 94 3.50 -2.86 -18.06
CA THR A 94 4.80 -3.01 -17.38
C THR A 94 4.70 -4.08 -16.31
N HIS A 95 5.85 -4.47 -15.74
CA HIS A 95 5.91 -5.44 -14.65
C HIS A 95 6.57 -4.79 -13.45
N LEU A 96 5.87 -4.75 -12.33
CA LEU A 96 6.40 -4.31 -11.04
C LEU A 96 6.94 -5.53 -10.33
N GLU A 97 8.26 -5.64 -10.25
CA GLU A 97 8.98 -6.73 -9.61
C GLU A 97 9.31 -6.33 -8.17
N PHE A 98 8.98 -7.18 -7.20
CA PHE A 98 9.37 -6.96 -5.80
C PHE A 98 10.78 -7.54 -5.56
N GLU A 99 11.64 -6.80 -4.86
CA GLU A 99 13.00 -7.28 -4.51
C GLU A 99 12.96 -8.62 -3.75
N LYS A 100 11.93 -8.83 -2.94
CA LYS A 100 11.58 -10.10 -2.29
C LYS A 100 10.08 -10.32 -2.43
N ALA A 101 9.67 -11.59 -2.45
CA ALA A 101 8.26 -11.94 -2.47
C ALA A 101 7.52 -11.29 -1.28
N ILE A 102 6.24 -10.96 -1.46
CA ILE A 102 5.41 -10.37 -0.41
C ILE A 102 5.47 -11.28 0.83
N PRO A 103 5.91 -10.76 1.99
CA PRO A 103 6.12 -11.57 3.18
C PRO A 103 4.80 -11.94 3.85
N THR A 104 4.80 -13.05 4.58
CA THR A 104 3.74 -13.33 5.56
C THR A 104 4.00 -12.49 6.81
N LEU A 105 3.06 -11.60 7.15
CA LEU A 105 3.12 -10.81 8.36
C LEU A 105 2.38 -11.54 9.48
N ALA A 106 3.09 -11.82 10.57
CA ALA A 106 2.46 -12.34 11.79
C ALA A 106 1.40 -11.34 12.26
N ASP A 107 0.22 -11.85 12.65
CA ASP A 107 -0.83 -11.03 13.25
C ASP A 107 -0.26 -10.21 14.40
N ALA A 108 -0.75 -8.98 14.55
CA ALA A 108 -0.48 -8.23 15.77
C ALA A 108 -0.91 -9.13 16.93
N ALA A 109 0.02 -9.45 17.83
CA ALA A 109 -0.30 -10.22 19.02
C ALA A 109 -1.52 -9.56 19.66
N LYS A 110 -2.61 -10.31 19.85
CA LYS A 110 -3.67 -9.89 20.76
C LYS A 110 -2.99 -9.42 22.04
N PRO A 111 -3.37 -8.28 22.65
CA PRO A 111 -2.82 -7.93 23.95
C PRO A 111 -3.06 -9.13 24.87
N ASN A 112 -1.98 -9.80 25.27
CA ASN A 112 -2.08 -10.88 26.24
C ASN A 112 -2.74 -10.30 27.47
N ASN A 113 -3.88 -10.88 27.84
CA ASN A 113 -4.62 -10.59 29.05
C ASN A 113 -3.67 -10.82 30.24
N VAL A 114 -2.98 -9.77 30.69
CA VAL A 114 -2.29 -9.80 31.97
C VAL A 114 -3.38 -9.74 33.02
N LYS A 115 -3.64 -10.88 33.65
CA LYS A 115 -4.58 -11.08 34.76
C LYS A 115 -4.33 -9.99 35.82
N PRO A 116 -5.34 -9.24 36.28
CA PRO A 116 -5.15 -8.14 37.22
C PRO A 116 -4.80 -8.71 38.60
N VAL A 117 -3.67 -8.31 39.17
CA VAL A 117 -3.40 -8.48 40.61
C VAL A 117 -3.78 -7.16 41.27
N GLN A 118 -4.92 -7.15 41.94
CA GLN A 118 -5.40 -6.08 42.83
C GLN A 118 -4.65 -6.17 44.17
N PRO A 119 -4.37 -5.04 44.86
CA PRO A 119 -5.34 -4.51 45.82
C PRO A 119 -5.66 -3.00 45.66
N LYS A 120 -6.91 -2.63 45.97
CA LYS A 120 -7.47 -1.25 46.12
C LYS A 120 -7.45 -0.92 47.65
N PRO A 121 -7.68 0.31 48.18
CA PRO A 121 -8.21 1.50 47.48
C PRO A 121 -7.78 2.92 47.93
N ALA A 122 -7.85 3.88 47.00
CA ALA A 122 -8.55 5.18 47.17
C ALA A 122 -8.76 5.89 45.81
N GLN A 123 -10.01 6.29 45.53
CA GLN A 123 -10.54 7.06 44.38
C GLN A 123 -10.94 8.47 44.89
N PRO A 124 -11.49 9.43 44.10
CA PRO A 124 -11.73 9.55 42.63
C PRO A 124 -11.28 10.92 42.03
N LYS A 125 -11.20 11.19 40.71
CA LYS A 125 -12.25 11.17 39.66
C LYS A 125 -11.64 11.22 38.23
N THR A 126 -12.25 10.46 37.32
CA THR A 126 -12.17 10.45 35.83
C THR A 126 -13.24 11.40 35.23
N PRO A 127 -13.48 11.53 33.88
CA PRO A 127 -12.88 10.85 32.72
C PRO A 127 -12.56 11.73 31.48
N THR A 128 -11.71 11.24 30.57
CA THR A 128 -12.08 11.18 29.15
C THR A 128 -11.33 10.06 28.45
N GLU A 129 -12.14 9.18 27.87
CA GLU A 129 -11.83 7.99 27.11
C GLU A 129 -11.30 8.39 25.72
N GLN A 130 -10.06 8.03 25.38
CA GLN A 130 -9.58 8.03 24.00
C GLN A 130 -9.33 6.58 23.58
N THR A 131 -10.24 6.06 22.77
CA THR A 131 -10.10 4.82 22.03
C THR A 131 -8.87 4.89 21.11
N LYS A 132 -7.87 4.05 21.39
CA LYS A 132 -6.63 3.94 20.62
C LYS A 132 -6.93 3.23 19.28
N PRO A 133 -6.52 3.76 18.11
CA PRO A 133 -6.73 3.07 16.83
C PRO A 133 -5.88 1.79 16.77
N VAL A 134 -6.45 0.70 16.28
CA VAL A 134 -5.71 -0.53 15.91
C VAL A 134 -4.66 -0.15 14.86
N GLN A 135 -3.38 -0.23 15.22
CA GLN A 135 -2.29 0.12 14.30
C GLN A 135 -2.07 -1.02 13.28
N PRO A 136 -2.15 -0.76 11.96
CA PRO A 136 -1.80 -1.75 10.95
C PRO A 136 -0.29 -2.06 10.99
N LYS A 137 0.08 -3.31 10.76
CA LYS A 137 1.49 -3.75 10.71
C LYS A 137 2.05 -3.51 9.31
N VAL A 138 3.22 -2.88 9.23
CA VAL A 138 3.81 -2.36 7.99
C VAL A 138 5.23 -2.89 7.81
N GLU A 139 5.54 -3.38 6.61
CA GLU A 139 6.90 -3.73 6.18
C GLU A 139 7.28 -2.95 4.93
N LYS A 140 8.52 -2.47 4.82
CA LYS A 140 8.99 -1.73 3.62
C LYS A 140 9.40 -2.73 2.54
N VAL A 141 8.94 -2.52 1.31
CA VAL A 141 9.30 -3.35 0.15
C VAL A 141 9.72 -2.44 -0.99
N LYS A 142 10.91 -2.67 -1.55
CA LYS A 142 11.39 -1.93 -2.72
C LYS A 142 10.93 -2.65 -4.00
N PRO A 143 10.01 -2.07 -4.78
CA PRO A 143 9.74 -2.58 -6.12
C PRO A 143 10.75 -2.06 -7.13
N THR A 144 10.74 -2.64 -8.33
CA THR A 144 11.37 -2.10 -9.53
C THR A 144 10.41 -2.33 -10.69
N VAL A 145 10.10 -1.29 -11.45
CA VAL A 145 9.25 -1.41 -12.64
C VAL A 145 10.11 -1.68 -13.87
N THR A 146 9.78 -2.71 -14.62
CA THR A 146 10.46 -3.14 -15.85
C THR A 146 9.49 -3.18 -17.03
#